data_AF-A0A9P1NJM4-F1
#
_entry.id   AF-A0A9P1NJM4-F1
#
_cell.length_a   1.000
_cell.length_b   1.000
_cell.length_c   1.000
_cell.angle_alpha   90.00
_cell.angle_beta   90.00
_cell.angle_gamma   90.00
#
_symmetry.space_group_name_H-M   'P 1'
#
loop_
_entity.id
_entity.type
_entity.pdbx_description
1 polymer ?
#
loop_
_entity_poly.entity_id
_entity_poly.type
_entity_poly.pdbx_seq_one_letter_code
_entity_poly.pdbx_strand_id
1 'polypeptide(L)'
;MRIKKALLISLMCASLTLTGCWDQNLFKDISLVLTASLDVDQDGKNKIGITYRKVQSSQAEQETGGSFITTVLSASGHTIREARFQLDKLVDQRIDTSKQRVLLIGEKMAENRFFHISMYFTGIRKVRFSLIRRL
;
A
#
# COMPACT_ATOMS: atom_id res chain seq x y z
N MET A 1 -19.35 -30.45 -43.43
CA MET A 1 -18.29 -30.68 -42.40
C MET A 1 -17.38 -29.46 -42.16
N ARG A 2 -17.09 -28.60 -43.15
CA ARG A 2 -16.18 -27.44 -42.99
C ARG A 2 -16.69 -26.34 -42.04
N ILE A 3 -17.99 -26.05 -42.06
CA ILE A 3 -18.62 -25.03 -41.20
C ILE A 3 -18.58 -25.43 -39.71
N LYS A 4 -18.78 -26.72 -39.39
CA LYS A 4 -18.70 -27.23 -38.01
C LYS A 4 -17.28 -27.09 -37.41
N LYS A 5 -16.24 -27.26 -38.25
CA LYS A 5 -14.83 -27.06 -37.85
C LYS A 5 -14.52 -25.58 -37.63
N ALA A 6 -15.03 -24.69 -38.48
CA ALA A 6 -14.85 -23.24 -38.32
C ALA A 6 -15.53 -22.71 -37.03
N LEU A 7 -16.73 -23.20 -36.71
CA LEU A 7 -17.42 -22.87 -35.45
C LEU A 7 -16.65 -23.32 -34.21
N LEU A 8 -16.08 -24.53 -34.23
CA LEU A 8 -15.24 -25.03 -33.13
C LEU A 8 -13.97 -24.20 -32.92
N ILE A 9 -13.32 -23.76 -34.00
CA ILE A 9 -12.12 -22.91 -33.93
C ILE A 9 -12.49 -21.53 -33.39
N SER A 10 -13.60 -20.94 -33.84
CA SER A 10 -14.09 -19.65 -33.34
C SER A 10 -14.43 -19.70 -31.84
N LEU A 11 -15.05 -20.79 -31.38
CA LEU A 11 -15.39 -20.97 -29.97
C LEU A 11 -14.14 -21.15 -29.09
N MET A 12 -13.10 -21.82 -29.61
CA MET A 12 -11.82 -21.97 -28.94
C MET A 12 -11.06 -20.63 -28.87
N CYS A 13 -11.09 -19.81 -29.92
CA CYS A 13 -10.48 -18.47 -29.87
C CYS A 13 -11.22 -17.54 -28.88
N ALA A 14 -12.55 -17.64 -28.78
CA ALA A 14 -13.34 -16.83 -27.87
C ALA A 14 -13.07 -17.13 -26.38
N SER A 15 -12.73 -18.39 -26.04
CA SER A 15 -12.39 -18.75 -24.65
C SER A 15 -11.04 -18.18 -24.20
N LEU A 16 -10.08 -18.01 -25.12
CA LEU A 16 -8.81 -17.35 -24.81
C LEU A 16 -8.99 -15.86 -24.48
N THR A 17 -9.97 -15.19 -25.11
CA THR A 17 -10.25 -13.76 -24.88
C THR A 17 -11.09 -13.48 -23.63
N LEU A 18 -11.67 -14.49 -22.99
CA LEU A 18 -12.52 -14.33 -21.80
C LEU A 18 -11.76 -14.41 -20.46
N THR A 19 -10.43 -14.47 -20.47
CA THR A 19 -9.59 -14.57 -19.26
C THR A 19 -9.40 -13.24 -18.50
N GLY A 20 -10.18 -12.21 -18.83
CA GLY A 20 -9.96 -10.82 -18.39
C GLY A 20 -10.38 -10.42 -16.95
N CYS A 21 -10.71 -11.35 -16.05
CA CYS A 21 -11.18 -11.01 -14.69
C CYS A 21 -10.23 -11.43 -13.56
N TRP A 22 -8.98 -11.80 -13.85
CA TRP A 22 -8.10 -12.41 -12.85
C TRP A 22 -7.35 -11.43 -11.93
N ASP A 23 -7.38 -10.13 -12.21
CA ASP A 23 -6.72 -9.12 -11.38
C ASP A 23 -7.76 -8.21 -10.71
N GLN A 24 -8.39 -8.73 -9.65
CA GLN A 24 -9.27 -7.94 -8.77
C GLN A 24 -8.58 -7.69 -7.43
N ASN A 25 -8.22 -6.43 -7.21
CA ASN A 25 -7.75 -5.92 -5.92
C ASN A 25 -8.94 -5.42 -5.11
N LEU A 26 -9.56 -6.32 -4.35
CA LEU A 26 -10.78 -5.99 -3.60
C LEU A 26 -10.45 -5.10 -2.39
N PHE A 27 -11.23 -4.03 -2.18
CA PHE A 27 -11.01 -3.07 -1.09
C PHE A 27 -11.05 -3.68 0.32
N LYS A 28 -11.67 -4.86 0.48
CA LYS A 28 -11.70 -5.60 1.75
C LYS A 28 -10.34 -6.25 2.10
N ASP A 29 -9.44 -6.40 1.13
CA ASP A 29 -8.16 -7.12 1.28
C ASP A 29 -6.97 -6.14 1.27
N ILE A 30 -7.25 -4.84 1.14
CA ILE A 30 -6.26 -3.78 0.96
C ILE A 30 -6.42 -2.70 2.01
N SER A 31 -5.28 -2.37 2.62
CA SER A 31 -5.13 -1.22 3.51
C SER A 31 -4.53 -0.05 2.74
N LEU A 32 -5.32 1.01 2.57
CA LEU A 32 -4.93 2.20 1.81
C LEU A 32 -4.10 3.15 2.66
N VAL A 33 -2.82 3.26 2.38
CA VAL A 33 -1.92 4.23 3.04
C VAL A 33 -2.23 5.64 2.54
N LEU A 34 -2.46 6.55 3.49
CA LEU A 34 -2.68 7.98 3.21
C LEU A 34 -1.39 8.77 3.38
N THR A 35 -0.68 8.47 4.47
CA THR A 35 0.51 9.17 4.92
C THR A 35 1.54 8.16 5.39
N ALA A 36 2.80 8.39 5.04
CA ALA A 36 3.92 7.67 5.61
C ALA A 36 4.88 8.66 6.29
N SER A 37 5.59 8.20 7.31
CA SER A 37 6.63 8.95 8.00
C SER A 37 7.90 8.12 8.07
N LEU A 38 9.05 8.77 7.86
CA LEU A 38 10.38 8.19 8.01
C LEU A 38 11.12 8.99 9.08
N ASP A 39 11.60 8.32 10.12
CA ASP A 39 12.39 8.93 11.18
C ASP A 39 13.49 7.97 11.64
N VAL A 40 14.39 8.44 12.50
CA VAL A 40 15.37 7.62 13.20
C VAL A 40 14.94 7.51 14.67
N ASP A 41 14.83 6.27 15.16
CA ASP A 41 14.48 6.00 16.55
C ASP A 41 15.64 6.35 17.51
N GLN A 42 15.38 6.29 18.82
CA GLN A 42 16.38 6.60 19.85
C GLN A 42 17.64 5.74 19.74
N ASP A 43 17.48 4.48 19.31
CA ASP A 43 18.58 3.52 19.12
C ASP A 43 19.32 3.67 17.78
N GLY A 44 19.05 4.73 17.01
CA GLY A 44 19.66 4.95 15.68
C GLY A 44 19.08 4.06 14.58
N LYS A 45 18.00 3.31 14.85
CA LYS A 45 17.30 2.46 13.87
C LYS A 45 16.36 3.28 12.99
N ASN A 46 16.17 2.83 11.75
CA ASN A 46 15.20 3.44 10.84
C ASN A 46 13.79 3.10 11.30
N LYS A 47 12.95 4.11 11.46
CA LYS A 47 11.56 4.00 11.87
C LYS A 47 10.64 4.45 10.75
N ILE A 48 9.67 3.60 10.42
CA ILE A 48 8.62 3.90 9.45
C ILE A 48 7.30 3.94 10.19
N GLY A 49 6.54 5.00 9.99
CA GLY A 49 5.15 5.13 10.41
C GLY A 49 4.24 5.21 9.20
N ILE A 50 3.05 4.63 9.29
CA ILE A 50 2.01 4.79 8.30
C ILE A 50 0.68 5.13 8.96
N THR A 51 -0.11 5.93 8.27
CA THR A 51 -1.54 6.08 8.54
C THR A 51 -2.29 5.47 7.39
N TYR A 52 -3.09 4.45 7.67
CA TYR A 52 -3.83 3.72 6.65
C TYR A 52 -5.31 3.60 7.00
N ARG A 53 -6.13 3.42 5.96
CA ARG A 53 -7.55 3.12 6.09
C ARG A 53 -7.83 1.70 5.66
N LYS A 54 -8.62 0.98 6.46
CA LYS A 54 -9.18 -0.32 6.11
C LYS A 54 -10.70 -0.31 6.20
N VAL A 55 -11.34 -1.11 5.34
CA VAL A 55 -12.78 -1.36 5.40
C VAL A 55 -13.06 -2.28 6.58
N GLN A 56 -13.99 -1.89 7.45
CA GLN A 56 -14.45 -2.73 8.55
C GLN A 56 -15.43 -3.77 8.01
N SER A 57 -15.06 -5.05 8.10
CA SER A 57 -15.92 -6.18 7.75
C SER A 57 -16.72 -6.64 8.97
N SER A 58 -17.56 -5.76 9.53
CA SER A 58 -18.54 -6.21 10.52
C SER A 58 -19.81 -6.63 9.78
N GLN A 59 -20.37 -7.80 10.13
CA GLN A 59 -21.58 -8.35 9.49
C GLN A 59 -22.81 -7.45 9.67
N ALA A 60 -22.75 -6.44 10.55
CA ALA A 60 -23.85 -5.53 10.87
C ALA A 60 -23.84 -4.22 10.06
N GLU A 61 -22.78 -3.92 9.29
CA GLU A 61 -22.62 -2.61 8.60
C GLU A 61 -22.74 -2.69 7.08
N GLN A 62 -23.14 -3.84 6.52
CA GLN A 62 -23.31 -3.98 5.06
C GLN A 62 -24.43 -3.10 4.47
N GLU A 63 -25.32 -2.55 5.29
CA GLU A 63 -26.46 -1.75 4.83
C GLU A 63 -26.18 -0.25 4.66
N THR A 64 -25.05 0.27 5.19
CA THR A 64 -24.84 1.74 5.28
C THR A 64 -23.64 2.29 4.52
N GLY A 65 -23.03 1.49 3.64
CA GLY A 65 -21.80 1.88 2.94
C GLY A 65 -20.60 1.79 3.89
N GLY A 66 -19.69 0.85 3.60
CA GLY A 66 -18.69 0.37 4.54
C GLY A 66 -17.98 1.45 5.37
N SER A 67 -17.98 1.25 6.70
CA SER A 67 -17.26 2.07 7.65
C SER A 67 -15.74 1.93 7.44
N PHE A 68 -15.03 3.05 7.33
CA PHE A 68 -13.57 3.09 7.18
C PHE A 68 -12.92 3.46 8.50
N ILE A 69 -12.09 2.57 9.06
CA ILE A 69 -11.28 2.88 10.24
C ILE A 69 -9.93 3.41 9.76
N THR A 70 -9.49 4.54 10.34
CA THR A 70 -8.13 5.06 10.16
C THR A 70 -7.27 4.62 11.33
N THR A 71 -6.19 3.90 11.06
CA THR A 71 -5.25 3.41 12.06
C THR A 71 -3.84 3.94 11.78
N VAL A 72 -3.08 4.17 12.84
CA VAL A 72 -1.67 4.56 12.78
C VAL A 72 -0.83 3.40 13.30
N LEU A 73 0.17 2.99 12.52
CA LEU A 73 1.13 1.96 12.90
C LEU A 73 2.55 2.45 12.63
N SER A 74 3.50 1.95 13.41
CA SER A 74 4.91 2.20 13.18
C SER A 74 5.75 0.98 13.49
N ALA A 75 6.84 0.80 12.76
CA ALA A 75 7.82 -0.25 12.99
C ALA A 75 9.24 0.29 12.79
N SER A 76 10.21 -0.30 13.49
CA SER A 76 11.62 0.07 13.43
C SER A 76 12.45 -1.11 12.90
N GLY A 77 13.56 -0.82 12.23
CA GLY A 77 14.48 -1.83 11.68
C GLY A 77 15.86 -1.25 11.38
N HIS A 78 16.85 -2.10 11.13
CA HIS A 78 18.21 -1.67 10.81
C HIS A 78 18.27 -1.01 9.42
N THR A 79 17.40 -1.43 8.51
CA THR A 79 17.24 -0.81 7.18
C THR A 79 15.79 -0.36 6.95
N ILE A 80 15.58 0.58 6.03
CA ILE A 80 14.22 0.98 5.58
C ILE A 80 13.44 -0.25 5.11
N ARG A 81 14.11 -1.19 4.43
CA ARG A 81 13.49 -2.44 3.95
C ARG A 81 13.00 -3.32 5.09
N GLU A 82 13.82 -3.46 6.12
CA GLU A 82 13.47 -4.27 7.29
C GLU A 82 12.33 -3.61 8.07
N ALA A 83 12.41 -2.30 8.31
CA ALA A 83 11.34 -1.57 8.98
C ALA A 83 10.00 -1.71 8.22
N ARG A 84 10.03 -1.65 6.89
CA ARG A 84 8.84 -1.91 6.05
C ARG A 84 8.36 -3.35 6.17
N PHE A 85 9.26 -4.33 6.17
CA PHE A 85 8.90 -5.74 6.33
C PHE A 85 8.28 -6.03 7.69
N GLN A 86 8.77 -5.42 8.76
CA GLN A 86 8.12 -5.53 10.08
C GLN A 86 6.75 -4.86 10.07
N LEU A 87 6.61 -3.73 9.37
CA LEU A 87 5.34 -3.04 9.25
C LEU A 87 4.31 -3.87 8.45
N ASP A 88 4.72 -4.54 7.38
CA ASP A 88 3.88 -5.48 6.62
C ASP A 88 3.40 -6.67 7.48
N LYS A 89 4.15 -7.09 8.51
CA LYS A 89 3.72 -8.14 9.45
C LYS A 89 2.68 -7.67 10.47
N LEU A 90 2.61 -6.37 10.75
CA LEU A 90 1.68 -5.80 11.71
C LEU A 90 0.31 -5.51 11.09
N VAL A 91 0.23 -5.43 9.76
CA VAL A 91 -1.01 -5.14 9.04
C VAL A 91 -1.61 -6.45 8.53
N ASP A 92 -2.87 -6.72 8.89
CA ASP A 92 -3.58 -7.94 8.47
C ASP A 92 -3.82 -8.02 6.96
N GLN A 93 -3.86 -6.87 6.29
CA GLN A 93 -4.16 -6.68 4.86
C GLN A 93 -2.94 -6.22 4.09
N ARG A 94 -2.99 -6.35 2.75
CA ARG A 94 -1.92 -5.81 1.91
C ARG A 94 -1.87 -4.30 1.96
N ILE A 95 -0.67 -3.76 2.22
CA ILE A 95 -0.42 -2.33 2.26
C ILE A 95 -0.33 -1.79 0.84
N ASP A 96 -1.28 -0.94 0.45
CA ASP A 96 -1.27 -0.21 -0.81
C ASP A 96 -0.89 1.25 -0.59
N THR A 97 0.17 1.69 -1.28
CA THR A 97 0.69 3.07 -1.24
C THR A 97 0.24 3.91 -2.45
N SER A 98 -0.58 3.36 -3.35
CA SER A 98 -1.09 4.03 -4.55
C SER A 98 -1.87 5.32 -4.25
N LYS A 99 -2.45 5.41 -3.05
CA LYS A 99 -3.20 6.58 -2.56
C LYS A 99 -2.43 7.43 -1.56
N GLN A 100 -1.14 7.13 -1.34
CA GLN A 100 -0.30 7.92 -0.44
C GLN A 100 -0.11 9.32 -1.00
N ARG A 101 -0.50 10.33 -0.21
CA ARG A 101 -0.42 11.74 -0.62
C ARG A 101 0.66 12.51 0.10
N VAL A 102 1.14 12.00 1.24
CA VAL A 102 2.09 12.70 2.10
C VAL A 102 3.17 11.73 2.56
N LEU A 103 4.42 12.17 2.44
CA LEU A 103 5.58 11.54 3.07
C LEU A 103 6.22 12.56 4.00
N LEU A 104 6.29 12.22 5.29
CA LEU A 104 6.96 12.99 6.32
C LEU A 104 8.37 12.42 6.51
N ILE A 105 9.37 13.29 6.60
CA ILE A 105 10.77 12.87 6.78
C ILE A 105 11.32 13.64 7.97
N GLY A 106 11.79 12.92 8.98
CA GLY A 106 12.44 13.47 10.16
C GLY A 106 13.80 14.06 9.81
N GLU A 107 14.21 15.07 10.56
CA GLU A 107 15.43 15.85 10.33
C GLU A 107 16.70 14.98 10.28
N LYS A 108 16.88 14.11 11.29
CA LYS A 108 18.00 13.15 11.34
C LYS A 108 18.06 12.21 10.14
N MET A 109 16.90 11.89 9.56
CA MET A 109 16.81 11.05 8.38
C MET A 109 17.03 11.83 7.08
N ALA A 110 16.66 13.11 7.05
CA ALA A 110 16.92 14.01 5.93
C ALA A 110 18.42 14.33 5.78
N GLU A 111 19.14 14.44 6.89
CA GLU A 111 20.60 14.64 6.91
C GLU A 111 21.35 13.40 6.35
N ASN A 112 20.87 12.20 6.65
CA ASN A 112 21.47 10.95 6.21
C ASN A 112 20.90 10.47 4.86
N ARG A 113 21.44 11.04 3.78
CA ARG A 113 21.32 10.62 2.36
C ARG A 113 19.90 10.33 1.85
N PHE A 114 19.34 11.37 1.24
CA PHE A 114 18.09 11.39 0.46
C PHE A 114 17.90 10.27 -0.58
N PHE A 115 19.00 9.71 -1.11
CA PHE A 115 18.99 8.91 -2.33
C PHE A 115 18.28 7.55 -2.19
N HIS A 116 18.31 6.93 -1.01
CA HIS A 116 17.73 5.60 -0.79
C HIS A 116 16.21 5.60 -0.52
N ILE A 117 15.63 6.77 -0.20
CA ILE A 117 14.22 6.89 0.16
C ILE A 117 13.31 6.80 -1.08
N SER A 118 13.79 7.30 -2.22
CA SER A 118 13.00 7.43 -3.46
C SER A 118 12.49 6.09 -4.02
N MET A 119 13.23 5.00 -3.78
CA MET A 119 12.94 3.69 -4.36
C MET A 119 11.78 2.94 -3.68
N TYR A 120 11.41 3.33 -2.45
CA TYR A 120 10.35 2.65 -1.69
C TYR A 120 8.97 3.28 -1.85
N PHE A 121 8.91 4.53 -2.33
CA PHE A 121 7.67 5.29 -2.41
C PHE A 121 7.46 5.87 -3.82
N THR A 122 7.52 4.99 -4.82
CA THR A 122 7.27 5.35 -6.21
C THR A 122 5.78 5.64 -6.40
N GLY A 123 5.42 6.89 -6.74
CA GLY A 123 4.02 7.31 -6.96
C GLY A 123 3.51 8.46 -6.09
N ILE A 124 4.34 8.99 -5.18
CA ILE A 124 3.96 10.16 -4.37
C ILE A 124 3.85 11.40 -5.27
N ARG A 125 2.62 11.93 -5.43
CA ARG A 125 2.40 13.21 -6.13
C ARG A 125 2.81 14.43 -5.30
N LYS A 126 2.96 14.30 -3.98
CA LYS A 126 3.27 15.42 -3.07
C LYS A 126 4.15 14.97 -1.91
N VAL A 127 5.44 15.27 -1.98
CA VAL A 127 6.35 15.13 -0.84
C VAL A 127 6.27 16.45 -0.07
N ARG A 128 5.79 16.40 1.18
CA ARG A 128 5.77 17.59 2.04
C ARG A 128 6.81 17.41 3.11
N PHE A 129 7.92 18.13 2.94
CA PHE A 129 8.87 18.38 4.00
C PHE A 129 8.24 19.28 5.03
N SER A 130 7.63 18.68 6.04
CA SER A 130 7.32 19.39 7.27
C SER A 130 8.41 18.96 8.25
N LEU A 131 9.33 19.86 8.59
CA LEU A 131 10.14 19.74 9.80
C LEU A 131 9.14 19.77 10.97
N ILE A 132 8.63 18.60 11.35
CA ILE A 132 7.88 18.46 12.58
C ILE A 132 8.96 18.39 13.65
N ARG A 133 9.36 19.55 14.20
CA ARG A 133 10.05 19.59 15.48
C ARG A 133 9.18 18.81 16.46
N ARG A 134 9.76 17.80 17.10
CA ARG A 134 9.13 17.12 18.24
C ARG A 134 8.69 18.23 19.22
N LEU A 135 7.38 18.31 19.46
CA LEU A 135 6.85 18.99 20.63
C LEU A 135 7.19 18.16 21.86
#